data_AF-X1JP27-F1
#
_entry.id   AF-X1JP27-F1
#
_cell.length_a   1.000
_cell.length_b   1.000
_cell.length_c   1.000
_cell.angle_alpha   90.00
_cell.angle_beta   90.00
_cell.angle_gamma   90.00
#
_symmetry.space_group_name_H-M   'P 1'
#
loop_
_entity.id
_entity.type
_entity.pdbx_description
1 polymer ?
#
loop_
_entity_poly.entity_id
_entity_poly.type
_entity_poly.pdbx_seq_one_letter_code
_entity_poly.pdbx_strand_id
1 'polypeptide(L)'
;FPYKATHNPPVTEFTYAIPLGDWEPGDELYLAAHAVVKLFEGGEVVQEETGWGEGEKFPKSWAMWFKYEVQECCCPLPHGDQHIYFRHTPSGESYWTMTFEDVEEGYALRNLTYLGWCVDQYITIGQGWHDFPVYCSHAPNLPLHLQDDDWDMVGWVINHKHPQASMMDIQQAVWYFVNGGIYPTDPQAIAMVEDALANGEGFVPAYCQFATVIIDGGNKKQSTIIEMPACGAICCEVLPQGDLDVYLKYPAPNSYWEMTYKNIPDGF
;
A
#
# COMPACT_ATOMS: atom_id res chain seq x y z
N PHE A 1 -14.85 -23.53 -5.85
CA PHE A 1 -14.14 -22.25 -5.76
C PHE A 1 -13.99 -21.64 -7.14
N PRO A 2 -14.31 -20.34 -7.31
CA PRO A 2 -14.06 -19.58 -8.54
C PRO A 2 -12.56 -19.53 -8.88
N TYR A 3 -11.72 -19.35 -7.85
CA TYR A 3 -10.26 -19.43 -7.94
C TYR A 3 -9.80 -20.85 -7.61
N LYS A 4 -9.05 -21.48 -8.53
CA LYS A 4 -8.48 -22.83 -8.36
C LYS A 4 -7.30 -23.04 -9.30
N ALA A 5 -6.29 -23.79 -8.85
CA ALA A 5 -5.15 -24.21 -9.64
C ALA A 5 -4.84 -25.69 -9.39
N THR A 6 -4.18 -26.31 -10.36
CA THR A 6 -3.60 -27.65 -10.25
C THR A 6 -2.12 -27.53 -10.60
N HIS A 7 -1.25 -28.03 -9.73
CA HIS A 7 0.20 -27.92 -9.90
C HIS A 7 0.78 -29.24 -10.41
N ASN A 8 1.41 -29.18 -11.60
CA ASN A 8 2.19 -30.26 -12.18
C ASN A 8 3.43 -29.67 -12.87
N PRO A 9 4.64 -29.79 -12.28
CA PRO A 9 4.98 -30.60 -11.11
C PRO A 9 4.32 -30.10 -9.81
N PRO A 10 4.15 -30.96 -8.79
CA PRO A 10 3.64 -30.57 -7.48
C PRO A 10 4.51 -29.48 -6.85
N VAL A 11 3.87 -28.58 -6.09
CA VAL A 11 4.54 -27.50 -5.34
C VAL A 11 4.30 -27.70 -3.85
N THR A 12 5.22 -27.19 -3.03
CA THR A 12 5.09 -27.19 -1.56
C THR A 12 4.51 -25.90 -1.00
N GLU A 13 4.46 -24.84 -1.81
CA GLU A 13 3.89 -23.53 -1.49
C GLU A 13 3.24 -22.92 -2.74
N PHE A 14 2.15 -22.18 -2.54
CA PHE A 14 1.50 -21.42 -3.61
C PHE A 14 0.63 -20.31 -3.01
N THR A 15 0.63 -19.13 -3.62
CA THR A 15 -0.16 -17.97 -3.19
C THR A 15 -1.23 -17.65 -4.24
N TYR A 16 -2.45 -17.36 -3.80
CA TYR A 16 -3.52 -16.83 -4.65
C TYR A 16 -3.70 -15.34 -4.37
N ALA A 17 -3.56 -14.51 -5.41
CA ALA A 17 -4.05 -13.13 -5.39
C ALA A 17 -5.51 -13.12 -5.88
N ILE A 18 -6.41 -12.58 -5.08
CA ILE A 18 -7.82 -12.39 -5.45
C ILE A 18 -8.00 -10.89 -5.71
N PRO A 19 -8.25 -10.47 -6.96
CA PRO A 19 -8.45 -9.05 -7.25
C PRO A 19 -9.70 -8.57 -6.53
N LEU A 20 -9.59 -7.42 -5.84
CA LEU A 20 -10.72 -6.85 -5.10
C LEU A 20 -11.84 -6.32 -6.01
N GLY A 21 -11.57 -6.12 -7.30
CA GLY A 21 -12.60 -5.81 -8.29
C GLY A 21 -13.45 -4.59 -7.92
N ASP A 22 -14.77 -4.78 -7.88
CA ASP A 22 -15.77 -3.76 -7.56
C ASP A 22 -16.10 -3.68 -6.05
N TRP A 23 -15.35 -4.38 -5.17
CA TRP A 23 -15.58 -4.30 -3.73
C TRP A 23 -15.02 -2.99 -3.17
N GLU A 24 -15.85 -2.29 -2.39
CA GLU A 24 -15.51 -1.01 -1.77
C GLU A 24 -14.99 -1.22 -0.35
N PRO A 25 -14.16 -0.29 0.19
CA PRO A 25 -13.80 -0.30 1.61
C PRO A 25 -15.02 -0.44 2.53
N GLY A 26 -14.95 -1.35 3.49
CA GLY A 26 -16.05 -1.71 4.40
C GLY A 26 -16.91 -2.88 3.91
N ASP A 27 -16.76 -3.35 2.67
CA ASP A 27 -17.46 -4.55 2.21
C ASP A 27 -17.00 -5.79 3.00
N GLU A 28 -17.97 -6.57 3.52
CA GLU A 28 -17.68 -7.83 4.20
C GLU A 28 -17.58 -8.99 3.19
N LEU A 29 -16.38 -9.57 3.07
CA LEU A 29 -16.11 -10.78 2.30
C LEU A 29 -16.08 -12.02 3.20
N TYR A 30 -16.56 -13.13 2.64
CA TYR A 30 -16.55 -14.45 3.29
C TYR A 30 -15.59 -15.35 2.52
N LEU A 31 -14.42 -15.60 3.10
CA LEU A 31 -13.33 -16.29 2.43
C LEU A 31 -13.17 -17.71 2.95
N ALA A 32 -12.93 -18.66 2.06
CA ALA A 32 -12.69 -20.06 2.38
C ALA A 32 -11.63 -20.63 1.45
N ALA A 33 -10.63 -21.31 2.02
CA ALA A 33 -9.56 -21.94 1.27
C ALA A 33 -9.57 -23.45 1.49
N HIS A 34 -9.35 -24.20 0.40
CA HIS A 34 -9.33 -25.65 0.38
C HIS A 34 -8.16 -26.14 -0.46
N ALA A 35 -7.41 -27.10 0.06
CA ALA A 35 -6.32 -27.74 -0.66
C ALA A 35 -6.45 -29.26 -0.66
N VAL A 36 -5.97 -29.87 -1.74
CA VAL A 36 -5.73 -31.31 -1.82
C VAL A 36 -4.22 -31.50 -1.86
N VAL A 37 -3.68 -32.12 -0.82
CA VAL A 37 -2.24 -32.35 -0.64
C VAL A 37 -1.93 -33.82 -0.86
N LYS A 38 -0.76 -34.11 -1.42
CA LYS A 38 -0.33 -35.47 -1.77
C LYS A 38 1.05 -35.74 -1.19
N LEU A 39 1.24 -36.93 -0.60
CA LEU A 39 2.54 -37.45 -0.22
C LEU A 39 3.11 -38.27 -1.38
N PHE A 40 4.34 -38.00 -1.77
CA PHE A 40 5.05 -38.74 -2.79
C PHE A 40 6.20 -39.56 -2.18
N GLU A 41 6.29 -40.84 -2.52
CA GLU A 41 7.42 -41.71 -2.20
C GLU A 41 7.91 -42.40 -3.48
N GLY A 42 9.19 -42.26 -3.81
CA GLY A 42 9.76 -42.86 -5.03
C GLY A 42 9.15 -42.33 -6.34
N GLY A 43 8.52 -41.14 -6.32
CA GLY A 43 7.84 -40.56 -7.49
C GLY A 43 6.37 -40.95 -7.65
N GLU A 44 5.87 -41.84 -6.80
CA GLU A 44 4.46 -42.26 -6.78
C GLU A 44 3.70 -41.58 -5.64
N VAL A 45 2.42 -41.30 -5.86
CA VAL A 45 1.53 -40.77 -4.81
C VAL A 45 1.15 -41.91 -3.88
N VAL A 46 1.53 -41.82 -2.61
CA VAL A 46 1.23 -42.84 -1.59
C VAL A 46 0.10 -42.43 -0.63
N GLN A 47 -0.20 -41.14 -0.55
CA GLN A 47 -1.29 -40.60 0.29
C GLN A 47 -1.85 -39.32 -0.32
N GLU A 48 -3.15 -39.09 -0.14
CA GLU A 48 -3.86 -37.87 -0.52
C GLU A 48 -4.74 -37.42 0.64
N GLU A 49 -4.68 -36.14 0.99
CA GLU A 49 -5.47 -35.54 2.06
C GLU A 49 -6.09 -34.21 1.62
N THR A 50 -7.16 -33.81 2.29
CA THR A 50 -7.82 -32.52 2.07
C THR A 50 -7.65 -31.62 3.29
N GLY A 51 -7.24 -30.39 3.10
CA GLY A 51 -7.10 -29.37 4.15
C GLY A 51 -8.04 -28.18 3.91
N TRP A 52 -8.51 -27.59 5.00
CA TRP A 52 -9.20 -26.30 5.03
C TRP A 52 -8.42 -25.31 5.86
N GLY A 53 -8.60 -24.03 5.56
CA GLY A 53 -7.91 -22.99 6.28
C GLY A 53 -8.58 -22.77 7.62
N GLU A 54 -7.85 -22.21 8.56
CA GLU A 54 -8.38 -21.81 9.85
C GLU A 54 -9.59 -20.86 9.75
N GLY A 55 -10.62 -21.08 10.57
CA GLY A 55 -11.78 -20.20 10.60
C GLY A 55 -13.01 -20.82 11.24
N GLU A 56 -14.14 -20.13 11.09
CA GLU A 56 -15.45 -20.59 11.49
C GLU A 56 -15.91 -21.77 10.63
N LYS A 57 -16.52 -22.76 11.29
CA LYS A 57 -17.04 -23.94 10.62
C LYS A 57 -18.36 -23.64 9.92
N PHE A 58 -18.49 -24.03 8.65
CA PHE A 58 -19.79 -23.98 7.98
C PHE A 58 -20.81 -24.91 8.68
N PRO A 59 -22.07 -24.49 8.84
CA PRO A 59 -23.10 -25.36 9.39
C PRO A 59 -23.23 -26.65 8.56
N LYS A 60 -23.14 -27.81 9.24
CA LYS A 60 -23.24 -29.16 8.65
C LYS A 60 -22.13 -29.56 7.68
N SER A 61 -21.03 -28.80 7.60
CA SER A 61 -19.82 -29.17 6.84
C SER A 61 -18.59 -29.15 7.76
N TRP A 62 -17.53 -29.84 7.36
CA TRP A 62 -16.20 -29.74 7.98
C TRP A 62 -15.36 -28.62 7.36
N ALA A 63 -15.88 -27.97 6.31
CA ALA A 63 -15.30 -26.78 5.70
C ALA A 63 -15.30 -25.60 6.69
N MET A 64 -14.28 -24.76 6.54
CA MET A 64 -14.07 -23.55 7.34
C MET A 64 -14.07 -22.30 6.46
N TRP A 65 -14.37 -21.15 7.05
CA TRP A 65 -14.39 -19.84 6.44
C TRP A 65 -14.06 -18.76 7.46
N PHE A 66 -13.69 -17.57 7.02
CA PHE A 66 -13.53 -16.43 7.91
C PHE A 66 -13.98 -15.15 7.20
N LYS A 67 -14.25 -14.11 7.99
CA LYS A 67 -14.62 -12.78 7.51
C LYS A 67 -13.37 -11.98 7.16
N TYR A 68 -13.44 -11.24 6.07
CA TYR A 68 -12.49 -10.19 5.74
C TYR A 68 -13.27 -8.94 5.35
N GLU A 69 -13.04 -7.84 6.06
CA GLU A 69 -13.59 -6.54 5.68
C GLU A 69 -12.59 -5.86 4.73
N VAL A 70 -13.06 -5.45 3.55
CA VAL A 70 -12.21 -4.76 2.57
C VAL A 70 -11.67 -3.49 3.21
N GLN A 71 -10.36 -3.40 3.30
CA GLN A 71 -9.70 -2.26 3.94
C GLN A 71 -9.63 -1.09 2.95
N GLU A 72 -9.74 0.13 3.49
CA GLU A 72 -9.45 1.33 2.72
C GLU A 72 -7.97 1.33 2.33
N CYS A 73 -7.66 1.62 1.05
CA CYS A 73 -6.28 1.65 0.56
C CYS A 73 -5.45 2.73 1.27
N CYS A 74 -6.14 3.68 1.89
CA CYS A 74 -5.61 4.70 2.76
C CYS A 74 -5.80 4.30 4.21
N CYS A 75 -4.71 4.38 4.97
CA CYS A 75 -4.80 4.10 6.39
C CYS A 75 -5.62 5.17 7.09
N PRO A 76 -6.14 4.92 8.30
CA PRO A 76 -6.68 5.98 9.12
C PRO A 76 -5.60 7.07 9.29
N LEU A 77 -5.83 8.20 8.62
CA LEU A 77 -5.11 9.44 8.83
C LEU A 77 -5.97 10.34 9.72
N PRO A 78 -5.36 11.35 10.37
CA PRO A 78 -6.12 12.47 10.93
C PRO A 78 -6.77 13.23 9.76
N HIS A 79 -7.97 12.79 9.34
CA HIS A 79 -8.67 13.35 8.19
C HIS A 79 -9.38 14.65 8.56
N GLY A 80 -9.44 15.58 7.60
CA GLY A 80 -10.23 16.81 7.69
C GLY A 80 -9.52 17.94 8.41
N ASP A 81 -10.25 18.71 9.24
CA ASP A 81 -9.73 19.85 10.01
C ASP A 81 -8.73 19.46 11.13
N GLN A 82 -8.28 18.19 11.16
CA GLN A 82 -7.25 17.76 12.10
C GLN A 82 -5.88 18.18 11.60
N HIS A 83 -5.39 19.14 12.36
CA HIS A 83 -4.24 19.96 12.15
C HIS A 83 -3.03 19.21 12.73
N ILE A 84 -2.05 18.88 11.89
CA ILE A 84 -0.88 18.08 12.32
C ILE A 84 0.36 18.95 12.43
N TYR A 85 1.00 18.85 13.59
CA TYR A 85 2.23 19.55 13.90
C TYR A 85 3.43 18.86 13.25
N PHE A 86 4.08 19.55 12.32
CA PHE A 86 5.32 19.05 11.72
C PHE A 86 6.39 20.13 11.63
N ARG A 87 7.65 19.68 11.73
CA ARG A 87 8.82 20.51 11.52
C ARG A 87 9.45 20.24 10.17
N HIS A 88 9.59 21.31 9.40
CA HIS A 88 10.30 21.32 8.13
C HIS A 88 11.80 21.62 8.33
N THR A 89 12.67 20.76 7.79
CA THR A 89 14.13 20.98 7.71
C THR A 89 14.57 21.06 6.24
N PRO A 90 14.75 22.26 5.65
CA PRO A 90 15.05 22.41 4.24
C PRO A 90 16.46 21.90 3.92
N SER A 91 16.57 21.20 2.79
CA SER A 91 17.83 20.77 2.18
C SER A 91 18.40 21.81 1.19
N GLY A 92 17.66 22.87 0.87
CA GLY A 92 17.99 23.78 -0.24
C GLY A 92 17.52 23.25 -1.60
N GLU A 93 16.90 22.07 -1.62
CA GLU A 93 16.33 21.42 -2.78
C GLU A 93 14.82 21.25 -2.57
N SER A 94 14.09 20.93 -3.64
CA SER A 94 12.61 20.83 -3.60
C SER A 94 12.09 19.52 -2.98
N TYR A 95 12.85 18.92 -2.07
CA TYR A 95 12.44 17.79 -1.23
C TYR A 95 13.03 18.01 0.16
N TRP A 96 12.39 17.47 1.19
CA TRP A 96 12.81 17.65 2.57
C TRP A 96 12.39 16.47 3.43
N THR A 97 12.86 16.48 4.67
CA THR A 97 12.31 15.63 5.70
C THR A 97 11.27 16.39 6.54
N MET A 98 10.19 15.70 6.89
CA MET A 98 9.11 16.21 7.73
C MET A 98 9.04 15.37 9.00
N THR A 99 9.33 15.97 10.14
CA THR A 99 9.20 15.31 11.44
C THR A 99 7.85 15.66 12.05
N PHE A 100 7.05 14.64 12.35
CA PHE A 100 5.75 14.76 12.98
C PHE A 100 5.85 14.53 14.49
N GLU A 101 5.11 15.33 15.25
CA GLU A 101 4.99 15.21 16.70
C GLU A 101 3.52 15.36 17.11
N ASP A 102 3.18 14.86 18.29
CA ASP A 102 1.83 14.90 18.88
C ASP A 102 0.71 14.29 18.00
N VAL A 103 1.05 13.34 17.11
CA VAL A 103 0.05 12.51 16.42
C VAL A 103 -0.55 11.51 17.41
N GLU A 104 -1.89 11.52 17.51
CA GLU A 104 -2.66 10.63 18.39
C GLU A 104 -2.47 9.14 18.01
N GLU A 105 -2.54 8.25 18.99
CA GLU A 105 -2.53 6.81 18.74
C GLU A 105 -3.77 6.36 17.95
N GLY A 106 -3.60 5.37 17.08
CA GLY A 106 -4.67 4.83 16.23
C GLY A 106 -4.62 5.29 14.78
N TYR A 107 -3.81 6.31 14.47
CA TYR A 107 -3.51 6.69 13.09
C TYR A 107 -2.28 5.95 12.54
N ALA A 108 -2.20 5.79 11.22
CA ALA A 108 -1.03 5.23 10.57
C ALA A 108 0.11 6.23 10.37
N LEU A 109 -0.23 7.51 10.27
CA LEU A 109 0.77 8.54 10.45
C LEU A 109 1.26 8.50 11.90
N ARG A 110 2.58 8.50 12.11
CA ARG A 110 3.20 8.37 13.43
C ARG A 110 4.13 9.54 13.68
N ASN A 111 4.54 9.68 14.94
CA ASN A 111 5.56 10.64 15.38
C ASN A 111 6.96 10.23 14.88
N LEU A 112 7.17 10.33 13.57
CA LEU A 112 8.35 9.91 12.84
C LEU A 112 8.78 10.99 11.85
N THR A 113 9.94 10.75 11.22
CA THR A 113 10.41 11.58 10.10
C THR A 113 10.11 10.87 8.78
N TYR A 114 9.44 11.57 7.87
CA TYR A 114 9.13 11.10 6.52
C TYR A 114 9.87 11.93 5.48
N LEU A 115 10.13 11.32 4.32
CA LEU A 115 10.58 12.05 3.12
C LEU A 115 9.37 12.74 2.52
N GLY A 116 9.53 14.02 2.13
CA GLY A 116 8.47 14.81 1.53
C GLY A 116 8.93 15.62 0.33
N TRP A 117 7.95 16.01 -0.49
CA TRP A 117 8.11 16.65 -1.78
C TRP A 117 7.23 17.90 -1.89
N CYS A 118 7.70 18.87 -2.68
CA CYS A 118 6.92 20.04 -3.01
C CYS A 118 5.73 19.66 -3.90
N VAL A 119 4.53 20.17 -3.60
CA VAL A 119 3.42 20.16 -4.56
C VAL A 119 3.46 21.44 -5.39
N ASP A 120 3.65 22.60 -4.74
CA ASP A 120 3.63 23.89 -5.42
C ASP A 120 5.02 24.34 -5.87
N GLN A 121 5.28 24.44 -7.18
CA GLN A 121 6.60 24.84 -7.70
C GLN A 121 7.00 26.28 -7.35
N TYR A 122 6.02 27.18 -7.18
CA TYR A 122 6.25 28.61 -7.02
C TYR A 122 5.87 29.16 -5.64
N ILE A 123 5.37 28.31 -4.76
CA ILE A 123 5.02 28.67 -3.39
C ILE A 123 6.12 28.10 -2.47
N THR A 124 6.47 28.84 -1.43
CA THR A 124 7.49 28.42 -0.47
C THR A 124 6.88 28.18 0.90
N ILE A 125 7.46 27.24 1.64
CA ILE A 125 7.20 27.04 3.06
C ILE A 125 8.44 27.43 3.86
N GLY A 126 8.24 28.24 4.91
CA GLY A 126 9.32 28.66 5.80
C GLY A 126 9.82 27.51 6.68
N GLN A 127 11.01 27.68 7.25
CA GLN A 127 11.44 26.83 8.37
C GLN A 127 10.54 27.05 9.58
N GLY A 128 10.28 25.98 10.33
CA GLY A 128 9.53 26.05 11.57
C GLY A 128 8.48 24.96 11.69
N TRP A 129 7.63 25.15 12.69
CA TRP A 129 6.45 24.34 12.93
C TRP A 129 5.29 24.84 12.10
N HIS A 130 4.61 23.89 11.47
CA HIS A 130 3.39 24.13 10.72
C HIS A 130 2.31 23.20 11.22
N ASP A 131 1.08 23.62 10.95
CA ASP A 131 -0.12 22.98 11.45
C ASP A 131 -1.15 22.95 10.32
N PHE A 132 -1.16 21.85 9.57
CA PHE A 132 -1.92 21.71 8.33
C PHE A 132 -2.80 20.45 8.35
N PRO A 133 -3.94 20.47 7.65
CA PRO A 133 -4.75 19.29 7.42
C PRO A 133 -4.01 18.28 6.54
N VAL A 134 -4.29 17.00 6.78
CA VAL A 134 -3.67 15.89 6.09
C VAL A 134 -4.71 15.01 5.41
N TYR A 135 -4.41 14.59 4.20
CA TYR A 135 -5.29 13.80 3.36
C TYR A 135 -4.53 12.66 2.70
N CYS A 136 -5.17 11.51 2.55
CA CYS A 136 -4.65 10.48 1.66
C CYS A 136 -4.97 10.85 0.22
N SER A 137 -4.02 10.69 -0.70
CA SER A 137 -4.23 11.03 -2.11
C SER A 137 -5.32 10.21 -2.81
N HIS A 138 -5.65 9.03 -2.27
CA HIS A 138 -6.71 8.16 -2.79
C HIS A 138 -8.04 8.29 -2.02
N ALA A 139 -8.15 9.28 -1.12
CA ALA A 139 -9.37 9.47 -0.35
C ALA A 139 -10.54 9.85 -1.27
N PRO A 140 -11.71 9.20 -1.15
CA PRO A 140 -12.85 9.46 -2.04
C PRO A 140 -13.47 10.86 -1.87
N ASN A 141 -13.09 11.57 -0.82
CA ASN A 141 -13.66 12.86 -0.41
C ASN A 141 -12.60 13.95 -0.20
N LEU A 142 -11.61 14.02 -1.09
CA LEU A 142 -10.64 15.13 -1.10
C LEU A 142 -11.34 16.51 -1.23
N PRO A 143 -10.83 17.56 -0.57
CA PRO A 143 -11.23 18.94 -0.84
C PRO A 143 -11.18 19.24 -2.34
N LEU A 144 -12.11 20.05 -2.86
CA LEU A 144 -12.24 20.31 -4.30
C LEU A 144 -10.93 20.82 -4.95
N HIS A 145 -10.09 21.57 -4.22
CA HIS A 145 -8.81 22.06 -4.74
C HIS A 145 -7.69 21.02 -4.72
N LEU A 146 -7.90 19.88 -4.07
CA LEU A 146 -7.02 18.71 -4.07
C LEU A 146 -7.58 17.56 -4.89
N GLN A 147 -8.79 17.69 -5.45
CA GLN A 147 -9.31 16.74 -6.44
C GLN A 147 -8.53 16.99 -7.74
N ASP A 148 -7.35 16.39 -7.81
CA ASP A 148 -6.51 16.32 -8.99
C ASP A 148 -6.55 14.87 -9.50
N ASP A 149 -6.68 14.72 -10.81
CA ASP A 149 -6.88 13.42 -11.44
C ASP A 149 -5.57 12.60 -11.44
N ASP A 150 -4.40 13.24 -11.27
CA ASP A 150 -3.10 12.58 -11.46
C ASP A 150 -2.40 12.16 -10.14
N TRP A 151 -3.14 12.07 -9.02
CA TRP A 151 -2.57 11.62 -7.74
C TRP A 151 -2.05 10.18 -7.76
N ASP A 152 -2.69 9.33 -8.55
CA ASP A 152 -2.25 7.97 -8.85
C ASP A 152 -0.91 7.96 -9.61
N MET A 153 -0.73 8.86 -10.58
CA MET A 153 0.53 9.06 -11.31
C MET A 153 1.65 9.52 -10.38
N VAL A 154 1.36 10.43 -9.45
CA VAL A 154 2.31 10.82 -8.40
C VAL A 154 2.69 9.62 -7.55
N GLY A 155 1.69 8.84 -7.12
CA GLY A 155 1.91 7.58 -6.41
C GLY A 155 2.81 6.62 -7.18
N TRP A 156 2.62 6.52 -8.49
CA TRP A 156 3.47 5.70 -9.37
C TRP A 156 4.91 6.19 -9.37
N VAL A 157 5.15 7.49 -9.61
CA VAL A 157 6.49 8.10 -9.62
C VAL A 157 7.24 7.85 -8.31
N ILE A 158 6.55 8.02 -7.18
CA ILE A 158 7.15 7.81 -5.85
C ILE A 158 7.57 6.35 -5.64
N ASN A 159 6.84 5.40 -6.21
CA ASN A 159 7.11 3.96 -6.06
C ASN A 159 8.01 3.37 -7.15
N HIS A 160 8.19 4.06 -8.28
CA HIS A 160 8.97 3.61 -9.43
C HIS A 160 10.06 4.62 -9.84
N LYS A 161 10.70 5.24 -8.84
CA LYS A 161 11.79 6.21 -9.06
C LYS A 161 12.89 5.60 -9.93
N HIS A 162 13.32 6.35 -10.93
CA HIS A 162 14.42 5.90 -11.79
C HIS A 162 15.72 5.74 -10.96
N PRO A 163 16.47 4.64 -11.08
CA PRO A 163 17.62 4.33 -10.21
C PRO A 163 18.79 5.31 -10.33
N GLN A 164 18.80 6.12 -11.39
CA GLN A 164 19.81 7.16 -11.63
C GLN A 164 19.27 8.58 -11.49
N ALA A 165 18.00 8.74 -11.10
CA ALA A 165 17.41 10.05 -10.90
C ALA A 165 18.05 10.76 -9.71
N SER A 166 18.33 12.04 -9.89
CA SER A 166 18.50 12.96 -8.79
C SER A 166 17.15 13.25 -8.14
N MET A 167 17.17 13.81 -6.93
CA MET A 167 15.94 14.24 -6.28
C MET A 167 15.22 15.35 -7.05
N MET A 168 15.96 16.20 -7.79
CA MET A 168 15.35 17.21 -8.65
C MET A 168 14.64 16.56 -9.86
N ASP A 169 15.12 15.43 -10.35
CA ASP A 169 14.45 14.71 -11.43
C ASP A 169 13.12 14.11 -10.94
N ILE A 170 13.12 13.55 -9.73
CA ILE A 170 11.90 13.04 -9.08
C ILE A 170 10.91 14.18 -8.85
N GLN A 171 11.38 15.32 -8.34
CA GLN A 171 10.52 16.48 -8.11
C GLN A 171 9.94 17.04 -9.41
N GLN A 172 10.71 17.12 -10.49
CA GLN A 172 10.19 17.57 -11.79
C GLN A 172 9.12 16.62 -12.31
N ALA A 173 9.29 15.30 -12.12
CA ALA A 173 8.26 14.32 -12.47
C ALA A 173 6.99 14.49 -11.61
N VAL A 174 7.13 14.74 -10.30
CA VAL A 174 5.97 15.06 -9.44
C VAL A 174 5.26 16.32 -9.91
N TRP A 175 5.98 17.43 -10.16
CA TRP A 175 5.39 18.69 -10.60
C TRP A 175 4.71 18.62 -11.97
N TYR A 176 5.14 17.71 -12.84
CA TYR A 176 4.44 17.46 -14.09
C TYR A 176 2.96 17.11 -13.82
N PHE A 177 2.70 16.23 -12.85
CA PHE A 177 1.34 15.79 -12.53
C PHE A 177 0.57 16.79 -11.66
N VAL A 178 1.19 17.38 -10.64
CA VAL A 178 0.43 18.20 -9.65
C VAL A 178 0.48 19.71 -9.84
N ASN A 179 1.25 20.22 -10.82
CA ASN A 179 1.45 21.66 -11.00
C ASN A 179 1.37 22.10 -12.47
N GLY A 180 0.45 21.49 -13.22
CA GLY A 180 0.02 21.99 -14.54
C GLY A 180 0.84 21.49 -15.74
N GLY A 181 1.49 20.33 -15.64
CA GLY A 181 1.96 19.61 -16.85
C GLY A 181 3.24 20.15 -17.48
N ILE A 182 4.06 20.94 -16.76
CA ILE A 182 5.34 21.40 -17.32
C ILE A 182 6.25 20.20 -17.55
N TYR A 183 6.47 19.87 -18.81
CA TYR A 183 7.28 18.72 -19.19
C TYR A 183 8.74 18.91 -18.75
N PRO A 184 9.34 17.92 -18.07
CA PRO A 184 10.73 18.02 -17.64
C PRO A 184 11.71 18.04 -18.83
N THR A 185 12.90 18.57 -18.60
CA THR A 185 13.98 18.56 -19.61
C THR A 185 15.05 17.51 -19.34
N ASP A 186 15.16 17.02 -18.09
CA ASP A 186 16.13 16.00 -17.74
C ASP A 186 15.68 14.61 -18.22
N PRO A 187 16.53 13.82 -18.89
CA PRO A 187 16.18 12.49 -19.37
C PRO A 187 15.59 11.55 -18.32
N GLN A 188 16.04 11.63 -17.06
CA GLN A 188 15.57 10.74 -16.00
C GLN A 188 14.17 11.13 -15.53
N ALA A 189 13.90 12.43 -15.41
CA ALA A 189 12.57 12.96 -15.12
C ALA A 189 11.59 12.64 -16.26
N ILE A 190 12.02 12.81 -17.51
CA ILE A 190 11.24 12.42 -18.70
C ILE A 190 10.87 10.94 -18.65
N ALA A 191 11.84 10.06 -18.36
CA ALA A 191 11.59 8.62 -18.27
C ALA A 191 10.55 8.27 -17.19
N MET A 192 10.59 8.91 -16.01
CA MET A 192 9.60 8.70 -14.95
C MET A 192 8.22 9.21 -15.34
N VAL A 193 8.13 10.37 -16.02
CA VAL A 193 6.85 10.90 -16.52
C VAL A 193 6.25 9.98 -17.57
N GLU A 194 7.04 9.54 -18.55
CA GLU A 194 6.57 8.64 -19.61
C GLU A 194 6.14 7.27 -19.05
N ASP A 195 6.85 6.75 -18.05
CA ASP A 195 6.49 5.50 -17.37
C ASP A 195 5.19 5.63 -16.58
N ALA A 196 5.00 6.72 -15.85
CA ALA A 196 3.75 7.01 -15.14
C ALA A 196 2.59 7.20 -16.13
N LEU A 197 2.74 7.99 -17.20
CA LEU A 197 1.69 8.14 -18.21
C LEU A 197 1.30 6.81 -18.88
N ALA A 198 2.22 5.84 -18.96
CA ALA A 198 1.94 4.53 -19.55
C ALA A 198 1.31 3.53 -18.57
N ASN A 199 1.62 3.63 -17.27
CA ASN A 199 1.34 2.57 -16.29
C ASN A 199 0.72 3.03 -14.97
N GLY A 200 0.70 4.33 -14.68
CA GLY A 200 0.34 4.92 -13.40
C GLY A 200 -1.16 5.18 -13.20
N GLU A 201 -1.96 5.15 -14.26
CA GLU A 201 -3.41 5.34 -14.17
C GLU A 201 -4.05 4.24 -13.31
N GLY A 202 -4.82 4.66 -12.31
CA GLY A 202 -5.42 3.78 -11.31
C GLY A 202 -4.42 3.16 -10.34
N PHE A 203 -3.17 3.65 -10.28
CA PHE A 203 -2.18 3.14 -9.34
C PHE A 203 -2.64 3.35 -7.90
N VAL A 204 -2.75 2.23 -7.19
CA VAL A 204 -2.97 2.18 -5.75
C VAL A 204 -1.76 1.47 -5.14
N PRO A 205 -1.12 2.06 -4.12
CA PRO A 205 0.08 1.46 -3.52
C PRO A 205 -0.25 0.12 -2.86
N ALA A 206 0.48 -0.92 -3.27
CA ALA A 206 0.44 -2.22 -2.64
C ALA A 206 1.22 -2.24 -1.32
N TYR A 207 1.23 -3.40 -0.66
CA TYR A 207 2.07 -3.63 0.51
C TYR A 207 3.57 -3.45 0.18
N CYS A 208 4.31 -2.84 1.09
CA CYS A 208 5.69 -2.37 0.88
C CYS A 208 5.90 -1.29 -0.17
N GLN A 209 4.83 -0.66 -0.64
CA GLN A 209 4.90 0.60 -1.37
C GLN A 209 4.54 1.77 -0.44
N PHE A 210 4.78 2.98 -0.93
CA PHE A 210 4.46 4.22 -0.24
C PHE A 210 3.10 4.74 -0.69
N ALA A 211 2.23 5.04 0.28
CA ALA A 211 1.09 5.91 0.09
C ALA A 211 1.55 7.38 0.02
N THR A 212 0.98 8.09 -0.95
CA THR A 212 1.13 9.54 -1.09
C THR A 212 0.17 10.22 -0.13
N VAL A 213 0.70 10.88 0.89
CA VAL A 213 -0.11 11.62 1.86
C VAL A 213 0.09 13.11 1.63
N ILE A 214 -1.01 13.80 1.33
CA ILE A 214 -1.06 15.24 1.07
C ILE A 214 -1.16 15.99 2.40
N ILE A 215 -0.35 17.02 2.55
CA ILE A 215 -0.36 17.95 3.67
C ILE A 215 -0.64 19.31 3.05
N ASP A 216 -1.86 19.78 3.26
CA ASP A 216 -2.42 20.89 2.51
C ASP A 216 -2.12 22.23 3.20
N GLY A 217 -1.19 22.99 2.63
CA GLY A 217 -0.85 24.33 3.08
C GLY A 217 -1.89 25.39 2.65
N GLY A 218 -2.88 25.00 1.86
CA GLY A 218 -3.86 25.86 1.24
C GLY A 218 -3.23 26.98 0.39
N ASN A 219 -3.99 28.06 0.16
CA ASN A 219 -3.59 29.11 -0.79
C ASN A 219 -2.45 30.05 -0.30
N LYS A 220 -1.83 29.79 0.85
CA LYS A 220 -0.88 30.73 1.49
C LYS A 220 0.46 30.11 1.84
N LYS A 221 0.57 28.79 1.78
CA LYS A 221 1.75 28.01 2.14
C LYS A 221 1.85 26.87 1.16
N GLN A 222 3.08 26.47 0.85
CA GLN A 222 3.31 25.35 -0.06
C GLN A 222 2.74 24.08 0.54
N SER A 223 1.83 23.45 -0.20
CA SER A 223 1.37 22.09 0.03
C SER A 223 2.48 21.11 -0.27
N THR A 224 2.45 19.99 0.43
CA THR A 224 3.54 19.02 0.44
C THR A 224 2.96 17.62 0.44
N ILE A 225 3.66 16.67 -0.16
CA ILE A 225 3.33 15.25 0.01
C ILE A 225 4.43 14.56 0.81
N ILE A 226 4.09 13.47 1.50
CA ILE A 226 5.07 12.57 2.13
C ILE A 226 4.96 11.16 1.57
N GLU A 227 6.09 10.47 1.59
CA GLU A 227 6.17 9.03 1.35
C GLU A 227 5.88 8.30 2.67
N MET A 228 4.60 7.97 2.90
CA MET A 228 4.20 7.19 4.06
C MET A 228 4.13 5.72 3.66
N PRO A 229 4.71 4.77 4.40
CA PRO A 229 4.48 3.36 4.13
C PRO A 229 2.98 3.06 4.07
N ALA A 230 2.52 2.39 3.01
CA ALA A 230 1.11 2.00 2.87
C ALA A 230 0.68 1.09 4.02
N CYS A 231 -0.62 0.93 4.25
CA CYS A 231 -1.11 0.15 5.39
C CYS A 231 -0.61 -1.28 5.34
N GLY A 232 -0.14 -1.77 6.49
CA GLY A 232 0.52 -3.07 6.59
C GLY A 232 2.02 -3.03 6.26
N ALA A 233 2.54 -2.00 5.58
CA ALA A 233 3.95 -1.89 5.20
C ALA A 233 4.87 -1.56 6.39
N ILE A 234 4.97 -2.45 7.38
CA ILE A 234 6.13 -2.52 8.27
C ILE A 234 7.24 -3.22 7.48
N CYS A 235 7.77 -2.55 6.47
CA CYS A 235 8.80 -3.15 5.62
C CYS A 235 10.16 -2.96 6.28
N CYS A 236 10.45 -3.84 7.24
CA CYS A 236 11.79 -4.37 7.51
C CYS A 236 11.85 -5.53 8.53
N GLU A 237 10.73 -6.15 8.92
CA GLU A 237 10.75 -7.48 9.55
C GLU A 237 9.82 -8.42 8.78
N VAL A 238 10.38 -9.01 7.72
CA VAL A 238 9.98 -10.26 7.05
C VAL A 238 8.51 -10.68 7.22
N LEU A 239 7.56 -10.06 6.51
CA LEU A 239 6.26 -10.68 6.19
C LEU A 239 5.76 -10.21 4.80
N PRO A 240 5.27 -11.11 3.92
CA PRO A 240 4.91 -10.78 2.53
C PRO A 240 3.56 -10.08 2.35
N GLN A 241 3.34 -9.67 1.09
CA GLN A 241 2.40 -8.73 0.50
C GLN A 241 0.92 -8.75 0.93
N GLY A 242 0.25 -7.64 0.63
CA GLY A 242 -1.15 -7.31 0.89
C GLY A 242 -2.15 -8.04 0.00
N ASP A 243 -1.93 -9.33 -0.18
CA ASP A 243 -2.99 -10.28 -0.48
C ASP A 243 -3.47 -10.90 0.83
N LEU A 244 -4.67 -11.47 0.85
CA LEU A 244 -4.97 -12.51 1.81
C LEU A 244 -4.11 -13.73 1.46
N ASP A 245 -2.94 -13.82 2.08
CA ASP A 245 -2.08 -14.97 1.92
C ASP A 245 -2.64 -16.18 2.66
N VAL A 246 -2.85 -17.27 1.92
CA VAL A 246 -3.15 -18.58 2.48
C VAL A 246 -1.89 -19.44 2.38
N TYR A 247 -1.20 -19.63 3.50
CA TYR A 247 0.01 -20.46 3.57
C TYR A 247 -0.36 -21.90 3.86
N LEU A 248 0.05 -22.83 3.00
CA LEU A 248 0.12 -24.25 3.36
C LEU A 248 1.56 -24.62 3.72
N LYS A 249 1.78 -25.09 4.95
CA LYS A 249 3.09 -25.55 5.43
C LYS A 249 3.00 -27.01 5.87
N TYR A 250 3.99 -27.81 5.49
CA TYR A 250 4.22 -29.15 6.04
C TYR A 250 5.38 -29.09 7.05
N PRO A 251 5.10 -29.04 8.37
CA PRO A 251 6.15 -28.75 9.34
C PRO A 251 7.10 -29.94 9.61
N ALA A 252 6.66 -31.20 9.43
CA ALA A 252 7.51 -32.40 9.58
C ALA A 252 6.82 -33.72 9.13
N PRO A 253 7.57 -34.82 8.89
CA PRO A 253 7.00 -36.16 8.79
C PRO A 253 6.17 -36.54 10.03
N ASN A 254 4.95 -37.05 9.83
CA ASN A 254 3.94 -37.34 10.88
C ASN A 254 3.27 -36.11 11.54
N SER A 255 3.27 -34.96 10.86
CA SER A 255 2.48 -33.79 11.28
C SER A 255 1.31 -33.54 10.32
N TYR A 256 0.29 -32.83 10.79
CA TYR A 256 -0.79 -32.33 9.94
C TYR A 256 -0.29 -31.13 9.13
N TRP A 257 -0.79 -30.98 7.90
CA TRP A 257 -0.58 -29.76 7.14
C TRP A 257 -1.23 -28.58 7.87
N GLU A 258 -0.46 -27.51 8.04
CA GLU A 258 -0.91 -26.29 8.67
C GLU A 258 -1.30 -25.30 7.56
N MET A 259 -2.55 -24.83 7.56
CA MET A 259 -2.99 -23.76 6.67
C MET A 259 -3.25 -22.49 7.47
N THR A 260 -2.32 -21.53 7.39
CA THR A 260 -2.40 -20.27 8.12
C THR A 260 -2.70 -19.11 7.19
N TYR A 261 -3.47 -18.15 7.72
CA TYR A 261 -3.68 -16.86 7.08
C TYR A 261 -2.72 -15.85 7.72
N LYS A 262 -2.11 -14.97 6.92
CA LYS A 262 -1.41 -13.80 7.46
C LYS A 262 -2.22 -12.54 7.13
N ASN A 263 -1.95 -11.46 7.88
CA ASN A 263 -2.60 -10.15 7.74
C ASN A 263 -4.05 -10.05 8.28
N ILE A 264 -4.44 -10.91 9.22
CA ILE A 264 -5.67 -10.72 10.01
C ILE A 264 -5.29 -9.88 11.25
N PRO A 265 -5.90 -8.70 11.51
CA PRO A 265 -5.59 -7.89 12.69
C PRO A 265 -5.79 -8.70 13.99
N ASP A 266 -4.83 -8.61 14.93
CA ASP A 266 -4.94 -9.24 16.26
C ASP A 266 -6.18 -8.70 16.98
N GLY A 267 -7.07 -9.60 17.44
CA GLY A 267 -8.30 -9.24 18.17
C GLY A 267 -9.60 -9.86 17.64
N PHE A 268 -9.51 -10.76 16.66
CA PHE A 268 -10.58 -11.65 16.23
C PHE A 268 -10.37 -13.08 16.75
#